data_AF-B9SUK7-F1
#
_entry.id   AF-B9SUK7-F1
#
_cell.length_a   1.000
_cell.length_b   1.000
_cell.length_c   1.000
_cell.angle_alpha   90.00
_cell.angle_beta   90.00
_cell.angle_gamma   90.00
#
_symmetry.space_group_name_H-M   'P 1'
#
loop_
_entity.id
_entity.type
_entity.pdbx_description
1 polymer ?
#
loop_
_entity_poly.entity_id
_entity_poly.type
_entity_poly.pdbx_seq_one_letter_code
_entity_poly.pdbx_strand_id
1 'polypeptide(L)'
;MQGSTERDGIRNLFNMIGKEVRMEGFMVGTYLNRFPEFMKEIEGYIAQGKLHFKHKIFNGIESFLDGFGSMFSSSNTGKVIIKVK
;
A
#
# COMPACT_ATOMS: atom_id res chain seq x y z
N MET A 1 13.08 -41.58 -5.38
CA MET A 1 12.79 -40.50 -4.42
C MET A 1 13.05 -39.19 -5.14
N GLN A 2 12.02 -38.55 -5.69
CA GLN A 2 12.18 -37.32 -6.47
C GLN A 2 11.40 -36.23 -5.77
N GLY A 3 12.10 -35.43 -4.96
CA GLY A 3 11.54 -34.21 -4.38
C GLY A 3 11.31 -33.23 -5.52
N SER A 4 10.05 -33.00 -5.88
CA SER A 4 9.68 -31.87 -6.72
C SER A 4 10.10 -30.61 -5.99
N THR A 5 11.03 -29.86 -6.57
CA THR A 5 11.32 -28.49 -6.18
C THR A 5 10.02 -27.69 -6.29
N GLU A 6 9.41 -27.39 -5.15
CA GLU A 6 8.28 -26.47 -5.08
C GLU A 6 8.78 -25.14 -5.63
N ARG A 7 8.26 -24.71 -6.77
CA ARG A 7 8.68 -23.45 -7.37
C ARG A 7 8.11 -22.32 -6.54
N ASP A 8 8.98 -21.58 -5.86
CA ASP A 8 8.62 -20.30 -5.25
C ASP A 8 8.13 -19.34 -6.34
N GLY A 9 6.89 -18.85 -6.21
CA GLY A 9 6.28 -17.96 -7.21
C GLY A 9 4.75 -17.96 -7.21
N ILE A 10 4.16 -17.14 -8.08
CA ILE A 10 2.71 -17.02 -8.23
C ILE A 10 2.16 -18.33 -8.79
N ARG A 11 1.43 -19.06 -7.93
CA ARG A 11 0.72 -20.27 -8.33
C ARG A 11 -0.55 -19.86 -9.08
N ASN A 12 -0.92 -20.62 -10.12
CA ASN A 12 -2.19 -20.48 -10.85
C ASN A 12 -2.31 -19.33 -11.87
N LEU A 13 -1.21 -18.80 -12.43
CA LEU A 13 -1.29 -17.80 -13.51
C LEU A 13 -2.13 -18.26 -14.71
N PHE A 14 -2.15 -19.56 -15.02
CA PHE A 14 -2.96 -20.11 -16.11
C PHE A 14 -4.47 -19.85 -15.93
N ASN A 15 -4.96 -19.76 -14.69
CA ASN A 15 -6.37 -19.45 -14.40
C ASN A 15 -6.76 -18.04 -14.88
N MET A 16 -5.81 -17.14 -15.10
CA MET A 16 -6.10 -15.80 -15.64
C MET A 16 -6.64 -15.88 -17.06
N ILE A 17 -6.28 -16.91 -17.85
CA ILE A 17 -6.76 -17.08 -19.22
C ILE A 17 -8.25 -17.45 -19.18
N GLY A 18 -8.60 -18.54 -18.50
CA GLY A 18 -9.99 -19.02 -18.45
C GLY A 18 -10.95 -18.07 -17.71
N LYS A 19 -10.43 -17.15 -16.89
CA LYS A 19 -11.21 -16.12 -16.18
C LYS A 19 -11.06 -14.72 -16.77
N GLU A 20 -10.30 -14.58 -17.85
CA GLU A 20 -10.05 -13.30 -18.53
C GLU A 20 -9.59 -12.17 -17.58
N VAL A 21 -8.70 -12.51 -16.64
CA VAL A 21 -8.24 -11.57 -15.60
C VAL A 21 -7.19 -10.60 -16.16
N ARG A 22 -7.38 -9.30 -15.90
CA ARG A 22 -6.36 -8.26 -16.13
C ARG A 22 -5.45 -8.09 -14.91
N MET A 23 -4.15 -8.32 -15.08
CA MET A 23 -3.12 -8.00 -14.10
C MET A 23 -2.26 -6.85 -14.64
N GLU A 24 -2.29 -5.71 -13.96
CA GLU A 24 -1.62 -4.49 -14.40
C GLU A 24 -0.86 -3.85 -13.24
N GLY A 25 0.42 -3.54 -13.46
CA GLY A 25 1.20 -2.74 -12.53
C GLY A 25 0.84 -1.26 -12.63
N PHE A 26 0.89 -0.54 -11.52
CA PHE A 26 0.61 0.88 -11.46
C PHE A 26 1.75 1.63 -10.78
N MET A 27 2.11 2.80 -11.30
CA MET A 27 3.09 3.68 -10.70
C MET A 27 2.51 5.10 -10.60
N VAL A 28 2.46 5.63 -9.37
CA VAL A 28 1.88 6.97 -9.12
C VAL A 28 2.59 8.08 -9.91
N GLY A 29 3.90 7.94 -10.12
CA GLY A 29 4.71 8.88 -10.91
C GLY A 29 4.19 9.13 -12.32
N THR A 30 3.65 8.08 -12.97
CA THR A 30 3.10 8.15 -14.33
C THR A 30 1.83 9.01 -14.41
N TYR A 31 1.17 9.27 -13.29
CA TYR A 31 -0.12 9.97 -13.23
C TYR A 31 -0.05 11.30 -12.48
N LEU A 32 1.15 11.84 -12.22
CA LEU A 32 1.30 13.12 -11.50
C LEU A 32 0.63 14.30 -12.24
N ASN A 33 0.48 14.22 -13.56
CA ASN A 33 -0.30 15.19 -14.34
C ASN A 33 -1.78 15.24 -13.93
N ARG A 34 -2.32 14.19 -13.31
CA ARG A 34 -3.68 14.12 -12.78
C ARG A 34 -3.78 14.53 -11.31
N PHE A 35 -2.67 14.87 -10.67
CA PHE A 35 -2.68 15.27 -9.26
C PHE A 35 -3.62 16.46 -8.96
N PRO A 36 -3.74 17.50 -9.81
CA PRO A 36 -4.70 18.59 -9.56
C PRO A 36 -6.17 18.13 -9.55
N GLU A 37 -6.53 17.19 -10.44
CA GLU A 37 -7.88 16.58 -10.48
C GLU A 37 -8.14 15.80 -9.19
N PHE A 38 -7.18 14.94 -8.81
CA PHE A 38 -7.23 14.14 -7.59
C PHE A 38 -7.42 15.02 -6.34
N MET A 39 -6.65 16.10 -6.22
CA MET A 39 -6.73 16.99 -5.05
C MET A 39 -8.12 17.64 -4.92
N LYS A 40 -8.67 18.15 -6.04
CA LYS A 40 -10.01 18.76 -6.05
C LYS A 40 -11.09 17.80 -5.56
N GLU A 41 -11.01 16.53 -5.93
CA GLU A 41 -11.98 15.52 -5.51
C GLU A 41 -11.80 15.13 -4.02
N ILE A 42 -10.56 14.86 -3.62
CA ILE A 42 -10.24 14.43 -2.25
C ILE A 42 -10.55 15.52 -1.23
N GLU A 43 -10.29 16.79 -1.52
CA GLU A 43 -10.68 17.91 -0.66
C GLU A 43 -12.19 17.91 -0.38
N GLY A 44 -13.00 17.64 -1.40
CA GLY A 44 -14.44 17.51 -1.27
C GLY A 44 -14.85 16.37 -0.34
N TYR A 45 -14.22 15.19 -0.46
CA TYR A 45 -14.50 14.05 0.43
C TYR A 45 -14.06 14.30 1.87
N ILE A 46 -12.93 14.96 2.08
CA ILE A 46 -12.46 15.36 3.42
C ILE A 46 -13.46 16.33 4.05
N ALA A 47 -13.87 17.38 3.33
CA ALA A 47 -14.82 18.37 3.82
C ALA A 47 -16.19 17.77 4.15
N GLN A 48 -16.62 16.74 3.40
CA GLN A 48 -17.86 16.01 3.65
C GLN A 48 -17.74 14.93 4.75
N GLY A 49 -16.55 14.74 5.34
CA GLY A 49 -16.31 13.69 6.34
C GLY A 49 -16.40 12.26 5.78
N LYS A 50 -16.33 12.08 4.46
CA LYS A 50 -16.41 10.77 3.79
C LYS A 50 -15.08 10.01 3.83
N LEU A 51 -13.98 10.68 4.19
CA LEU A 51 -12.65 10.11 4.25
C LEU A 51 -12.11 10.15 5.68
N HIS A 52 -11.82 8.97 6.24
CA HIS A 52 -11.22 8.82 7.57
C HIS A 52 -9.81 8.25 7.45
N PHE A 53 -8.85 8.89 8.11
CA PHE A 53 -7.46 8.45 8.11
C PHE A 53 -7.13 7.66 9.37
N LYS A 54 -6.55 6.48 9.18
CA LYS A 54 -5.94 5.70 10.27
C LYS A 54 -4.43 5.87 10.21
N HIS A 55 -3.86 6.31 11.32
CA HIS A 55 -2.43 6.53 11.47
C HIS A 55 -1.90 5.79 12.70
N LYS A 56 -0.72 5.19 12.56
CA LYS A 56 0.10 4.75 13.68
C LYS A 56 1.24 5.76 13.84
N ILE A 57 1.19 6.53 14.92
CA ILE A 57 2.14 7.62 15.16
C ILE A 57 3.19 7.16 16.16
N PHE A 58 4.45 7.25 15.76
CA PHE A 58 5.62 7.15 16.62
C PHE A 58 6.15 8.57 16.86
N ASN A 59 6.57 8.88 18.08
CA ASN A 59 7.02 10.23 18.43
C ASN A 59 8.54 10.24 18.55
N GLY A 60 9.18 11.22 17.90
CA GLY A 60 10.63 11.34 17.90
C GLY A 60 11.29 10.55 16.78
N ILE A 61 12.40 11.08 16.28
CA ILE A 61 13.17 10.47 15.18
C ILE A 61 13.88 9.19 15.65
N GLU A 62 14.17 9.09 16.94
CA GLU A 62 14.72 7.91 17.60
C GLU A 62 13.84 6.66 17.42
N SER A 63 12.52 6.85 17.26
CA SER A 63 11.57 5.75 16.98
C SER A 63 11.54 5.31 15.51
N PHE A 64 12.43 5.82 14.66
CA PHE A 64 12.42 5.47 13.23
C PHE A 64 12.57 3.97 12.99
N LEU A 65 13.50 3.30 13.68
CA LEU A 65 13.74 1.86 13.47
C LEU A 65 12.53 1.03 13.88
N ASP A 66 11.90 1.37 15.00
CA ASP A 66 10.67 0.71 15.47
C ASP A 66 9.51 0.95 14.48
N GLY A 67 9.34 2.19 14.03
CA GLY A 67 8.33 2.56 13.05
C GLY A 67 8.53 1.85 11.72
N PHE A 68 9.75 1.83 11.19
CA PHE A 68 10.10 1.16 9.95
C PHE A 68 9.92 -0.36 10.07
N GLY A 69 10.44 -0.98 11.12
CA GLY A 69 10.31 -2.42 11.37
C GLY A 69 8.85 -2.86 11.46
N SER A 70 8.00 -2.04 12.07
CA SER A 70 6.57 -2.33 12.20
C SER A 70 5.83 -2.41 10.85
N MET A 71 6.35 -1.79 9.78
CA MET A 71 5.75 -1.90 8.43
C MET A 71 5.80 -3.33 7.88
N PHE A 72 6.73 -4.16 8.36
CA PHE A 72 6.95 -5.53 7.84
C PHE A 72 6.37 -6.62 8.75
N SER A 73 5.96 -6.29 9.98
CA SER A 73 5.41 -7.26 10.93
C SER A 73 3.91 -7.50 10.78
N SER A 74 3.24 -6.92 9.77
CA SER A 74 1.78 -6.93 9.56
C SER A 74 0.93 -6.41 10.73
N SER A 75 1.56 -5.90 11.80
CA SER A 75 0.90 -5.49 13.04
C SER A 75 0.32 -4.08 12.99
N ASN A 76 0.51 -3.36 11.88
CA ASN A 76 0.05 -1.99 11.72
C ASN A 76 -1.26 -1.91 10.95
N THR A 77 -2.24 -1.17 11.51
CA THR A 77 -3.43 -0.74 10.79
C THR A 77 -3.29 0.73 10.42
N GLY A 78 -3.15 1.03 9.13
CA GLY A 78 -3.06 2.39 8.61
C GLY A 78 -1.62 2.87 8.35
N LYS A 79 -1.47 4.16 8.07
CA LYS A 79 -0.18 4.76 7.68
C LYS A 79 0.72 4.96 8.90
N VAL A 80 1.95 4.45 8.83
CA VAL A 80 2.99 4.72 9.82
C VAL A 80 3.51 6.15 9.64
N ILE A 81 3.56 6.91 10.73
CA ILE A 81 4.05 8.29 10.75
C ILE A 81 5.05 8.43 11.90
N ILE A 82 6.21 9.01 11.60
CA ILE A 82 7.14 9.51 12.63
C ILE A 82 6.85 10.99 12.82
N LYS A 83 6.40 11.37 14.01
CA LYS A 83 6.20 12.76 14.40
C LYS A 83 7.51 13.30 14.98
N VAL A 84 8.23 14.10 14.18
CA VAL A 84 9.39 14.86 14.64
C VAL A 84 8.88 16.17 15.28
N LYS A 85 9.52 16.58 16.39
CA LYS A 85 9.19 17.85 17.06
C LYS A 85 9.56 19.05 16.17
#